data_AF-A0A930QPY4-F1
#
_entry.id   AF-A0A930QPY4-F1
#
_cell.length_a   1.000
_cell.length_b   1.000
_cell.length_c   1.000
_cell.angle_alpha   90.00
_cell.angle_beta   90.00
_cell.angle_gamma   90.00
#
_symmetry.space_group_name_H-M   'P 1'
#
loop_
_entity.id
_entity.type
_entity.pdbx_description
1 polymer ?
#
loop_
_entity_poly.entity_id
_entity_poly.type
_entity_poly.pdbx_seq_one_letter_code
_entity_poly.pdbx_strand_id
1 'polypeptide(L)'
;LYVSAVDLSCVIEADEAEVKARESVAEHTPKSKAQAKAEVAAMQAGREKNFVTRLGIAIGGIVNKFYAAGRETIDITVKSILPFMAFVSMILGIISVSGLGNVIANTISPLASSLPGMLVISLICAIPFISPVLGPGAVIAQVVGTLLGAQIGMGNIPPQYALPALFAINAQVGADFVPVGLSLGEADPETIELGVPAVLYSRVITGPLAVLIAYAASIGLY
;
A
#
# COMPACT_ATOMS: atom_id res chain seq x y z
N LEU A 1 -9.56 -7.40 -32.78
CA LEU A 1 -10.59 -7.49 -33.84
C LEU A 1 -10.68 -8.96 -34.24
N TYR A 2 -11.62 -9.70 -33.66
CA TYR A 2 -11.99 -11.02 -34.15
C TYR A 2 -13.11 -10.79 -35.15
N VAL A 3 -12.89 -11.12 -36.42
CA VAL A 3 -13.93 -11.10 -37.46
C VAL A 3 -14.33 -12.56 -37.69
N SER A 4 -15.41 -13.01 -37.05
CA SER A 4 -15.91 -14.39 -37.16
C SER A 4 -17.18 -14.40 -38.01
N ALA A 5 -17.03 -14.39 -39.33
CA ALA A 5 -18.08 -14.73 -40.32
C ALA A 5 -17.54 -14.63 -41.76
N VAL A 6 -16.42 -15.27 -42.09
CA VAL A 6 -16.00 -15.40 -43.49
C VAL A 6 -16.30 -16.82 -43.94
N ASP A 7 -17.17 -16.96 -44.94
CA ASP A 7 -17.46 -18.23 -45.59
C ASP A 7 -17.02 -18.20 -47.06
N LEU A 8 -17.07 -19.36 -47.72
CA LEU A 8 -16.68 -19.52 -49.13
C LEU A 8 -17.51 -18.70 -50.11
N SER A 9 -18.67 -18.19 -49.70
CA SER A 9 -19.48 -17.28 -50.53
C SER A 9 -18.87 -15.88 -50.65
N CYS A 10 -17.89 -15.55 -49.81
CA CYS A 10 -17.17 -14.28 -49.82
C CYS A 10 -16.00 -14.25 -50.82
N VAL A 11 -15.75 -15.34 -51.57
CA VAL A 11 -14.66 -15.42 -52.56
C VAL A 11 -15.25 -15.31 -53.97
N ILE A 12 -14.83 -14.29 -54.71
CA ILE A 12 -15.22 -14.06 -56.11
C ILE A 12 -13.95 -14.14 -56.96
N GLU A 13 -13.97 -14.88 -58.07
CA GLU A 13 -12.86 -14.91 -59.03
C GLU A 13 -12.79 -13.58 -59.79
N ALA A 14 -11.62 -12.96 -59.79
CA ALA A 14 -11.41 -11.66 -60.41
C ALA A 14 -11.08 -11.83 -61.91
N ASP A 15 -11.90 -11.22 -62.77
CA ASP A 15 -11.61 -11.10 -64.20
C ASP A 15 -10.59 -9.98 -64.44
N GLU A 16 -9.61 -10.20 -65.32
CA GLU A 16 -8.44 -9.33 -65.53
C GLU A 16 -8.82 -7.90 -65.99
N ALA A 17 -10.06 -7.70 -66.46
CA ALA A 17 -10.61 -6.40 -66.83
C ALA A 17 -11.05 -5.54 -65.63
N GLU A 18 -11.42 -6.12 -64.48
CA GLU A 18 -11.79 -5.36 -63.27
C GLU A 18 -10.57 -4.87 -62.48
N VAL A 19 -9.39 -5.46 -62.70
CA VAL A 19 -8.15 -5.07 -62.03
C VAL A 19 -7.70 -3.67 -62.46
N LYS A 20 -7.95 -3.26 -63.71
CA LYS A 20 -7.61 -1.91 -64.20
C LYS A 20 -8.58 -0.82 -63.77
N ALA A 21 -9.82 -1.15 -63.40
CA ALA A 21 -10.79 -0.17 -62.90
C ALA A 21 -10.61 0.13 -61.40
N ARG A 22 -9.85 -0.69 -60.67
CA ARG A 22 -9.57 -0.49 -59.23
C ARG A 22 -8.36 0.37 -58.91
N GLU A 23 -7.57 0.79 -59.89
CA GLU A 23 -6.44 1.72 -59.67
C GLU A 23 -6.87 3.17 -59.35
N SER A 24 -8.16 3.51 -59.42
CA SER A 24 -8.65 4.87 -59.16
C SER A 24 -9.47 5.07 -57.87
N VAL A 25 -9.59 4.06 -56.99
CA VAL A 25 -10.33 4.21 -55.73
C VAL A 25 -9.37 4.39 -54.55
N ALA A 26 -9.17 5.66 -54.21
CA ALA A 26 -8.78 6.22 -52.92
C ALA A 26 -8.14 5.26 -51.88
N GLU A 27 -6.86 5.50 -51.65
CA GLU A 27 -6.07 5.14 -50.47
C GLU A 27 -6.90 5.03 -49.18
N HIS A 28 -7.19 3.81 -48.71
CA HIS A 28 -7.79 3.61 -47.40
C HIS A 28 -6.67 3.62 -46.35
N THR A 29 -6.32 4.82 -45.86
CA THR A 29 -5.48 4.96 -44.67
C THR A 29 -6.20 4.35 -43.45
N PRO A 30 -5.50 3.61 -42.56
CA PRO A 30 -6.10 3.07 -41.35
C PRO A 30 -6.52 4.23 -40.43
N LYS A 31 -7.84 4.37 -40.20
CA LYS A 31 -8.41 5.40 -39.33
C LYS A 31 -7.80 5.32 -37.91
N SER A 32 -7.31 6.45 -37.42
CA SER A 32 -6.77 6.58 -36.06
C SER A 32 -7.87 6.39 -35.00
N LYS A 33 -7.52 5.89 -33.80
CA LYS A 33 -8.42 5.72 -32.63
C LYS A 33 -9.28 6.97 -32.35
N ALA A 34 -8.79 8.17 -32.70
CA ALA A 34 -9.52 9.42 -32.55
C ALA A 34 -10.73 9.53 -33.49
N GLN A 35 -10.60 9.09 -34.75
CA GLN A 35 -11.69 9.13 -35.74
C GLN A 35 -12.77 8.08 -35.45
N ALA A 36 -12.37 6.89 -34.99
CA ALA A 36 -13.33 5.86 -34.55
C ALA A 36 -14.12 6.30 -33.31
N LYS A 37 -13.48 7.01 -32.37
CA LYS A 37 -14.14 7.54 -31.16
C LYS A 37 -15.11 8.69 -31.48
N ALA A 38 -14.78 9.52 -32.47
CA ALA A 38 -15.66 10.60 -32.95
C ALA A 38 -16.88 10.07 -33.71
N GLU A 39 -16.71 9.03 -34.53
CA GLU A 39 -17.79 8.38 -35.29
C GLU A 39 -18.77 7.63 -34.36
N VAL A 40 -18.25 6.97 -33.31
CA VAL A 40 -19.07 6.35 -32.26
C VAL A 40 -19.78 7.39 -31.39
N ALA A 41 -19.14 8.54 -31.10
CA ALA A 41 -19.78 9.63 -30.35
C ALA A 41 -20.92 10.29 -31.15
N ALA A 42 -20.74 10.47 -32.47
CA ALA A 42 -21.79 10.96 -33.37
C ALA A 42 -22.97 9.98 -33.46
N MET A 43 -22.72 8.66 -33.48
CA MET A 43 -23.76 7.62 -33.46
C MET A 43 -24.49 7.49 -32.12
N GLN A 44 -23.86 7.89 -31.01
CA GLN A 44 -24.44 7.84 -29.66
C GLN A 44 -25.24 9.10 -29.29
N ALA A 45 -25.10 10.20 -30.04
CA ALA A 45 -25.80 11.46 -29.77
C ALA A 45 -27.31 11.40 -30.03
N GLY A 46 -27.79 10.43 -30.83
CA GLY A 46 -29.21 10.32 -31.23
C GLY A 46 -30.00 9.18 -30.58
N ARG A 47 -29.40 8.35 -29.71
CA ARG A 47 -30.12 7.27 -29.01
C ARG A 47 -30.51 7.72 -27.62
N GLU A 48 -31.82 7.84 -27.35
CA GLU A 48 -32.32 7.98 -25.99
C GLU A 48 -31.71 6.88 -25.12
N LYS A 49 -31.04 7.29 -24.04
CA LYS A 49 -30.36 6.37 -23.13
C LYS A 49 -31.44 5.61 -22.35
N ASN A 50 -31.89 4.48 -22.90
CA ASN A 50 -32.81 3.55 -22.24
C ASN A 50 -32.34 3.27 -20.80
N PHE A 51 -33.28 3.08 -19.87
CA PHE A 51 -32.99 2.78 -18.47
C PHE A 51 -31.98 1.62 -18.32
N VAL A 52 -32.13 0.60 -19.17
CA VAL A 52 -31.21 -0.55 -19.28
C VAL A 52 -29.79 -0.14 -19.69
N THR A 53 -29.64 0.83 -20.60
CA THR A 53 -28.34 1.37 -21.03
C THR A 53 -27.69 2.21 -19.94
N ARG A 54 -28.45 3.04 -19.21
CA ARG A 54 -27.93 3.78 -18.05
C ARG A 54 -27.50 2.83 -16.93
N LEU A 55 -28.29 1.80 -16.66
CA LEU A 55 -27.97 0.76 -15.68
C LEU A 55 -26.71 -0.01 -16.07
N GLY A 56 -26.56 -0.39 -17.35
CA GLY A 56 -25.36 -1.05 -17.87
C GLY A 56 -24.10 -0.19 -17.75
N ILE A 57 -24.19 1.12 -18.02
CA ILE A 57 -23.08 2.06 -17.84
C ILE A 57 -22.72 2.21 -16.36
N ALA A 58 -23.72 2.28 -15.47
CA ALA A 58 -23.50 2.41 -14.03
C ALA A 58 -22.84 1.14 -13.44
N ILE A 59 -23.37 -0.05 -13.76
CA ILE A 59 -22.80 -1.34 -13.34
C ILE A 59 -21.38 -1.49 -13.92
N GLY A 60 -21.18 -1.17 -15.20
CA GLY A 60 -19.86 -1.20 -15.83
C GLY A 60 -18.86 -0.26 -15.17
N GLY A 61 -19.29 0.93 -14.74
CA GLY A 61 -18.46 1.87 -14.00
C GLY A 61 -18.04 1.35 -12.61
N ILE A 62 -18.96 0.70 -11.90
CA ILE A 62 -18.68 0.08 -10.59
C ILE A 62 -17.70 -1.09 -10.78
N VAL A 63 -17.99 -2.01 -11.71
CA VAL A 63 -17.13 -3.17 -12.00
C VAL A 63 -15.73 -2.73 -12.44
N ASN A 64 -15.63 -1.68 -13.27
CA ASN A 64 -14.33 -1.16 -13.69
C ASN A 64 -13.55 -0.54 -12.52
N LYS A 65 -14.21 0.15 -11.58
CA LYS A 65 -13.55 0.66 -10.37
C LYS A 65 -13.03 -0.48 -9.50
N PHE A 66 -13.82 -1.52 -9.25
CA PHE A 66 -13.38 -2.69 -8.49
C PHE A 66 -12.22 -3.42 -9.18
N TYR A 67 -12.29 -3.57 -10.51
CA TYR A 67 -11.25 -4.24 -11.28
C TYR A 67 -9.95 -3.43 -11.35
N ALA A 68 -10.06 -2.09 -11.43
CA ALA A 68 -8.92 -1.18 -11.36
C ALA A 68 -8.27 -1.22 -9.96
N ALA A 69 -9.07 -1.09 -8.90
CA ALA A 69 -8.57 -1.17 -7.52
C ALA A 69 -7.93 -2.54 -7.22
N GLY A 70 -8.51 -3.63 -7.74
CA GLY A 70 -7.93 -4.96 -7.65
C GLY A 70 -6.57 -5.05 -8.35
N ARG A 71 -6.45 -4.53 -9.57
CA ARG A 71 -5.17 -4.49 -10.30
C ARG A 71 -4.12 -3.63 -9.59
N GLU A 72 -4.52 -2.46 -9.09
CA GLU A 72 -3.64 -1.57 -8.33
C GLU A 72 -3.15 -2.25 -7.04
N THR A 73 -4.05 -2.95 -6.33
CA THR A 73 -3.69 -3.71 -5.13
C THR A 73 -2.65 -4.81 -5.44
N ILE A 74 -2.86 -5.57 -6.53
CA ILE A 74 -1.89 -6.59 -6.96
C ILE A 74 -0.55 -5.94 -7.33
N ASP A 75 -0.58 -4.81 -8.04
CA ASP A 75 0.63 -4.10 -8.45
C ASP A 75 1.46 -3.64 -7.24
N ILE A 76 0.80 -3.00 -6.26
CA ILE A 76 1.42 -2.57 -5.00
C ILE A 76 1.97 -3.78 -4.24
N THR A 77 1.20 -4.86 -4.15
CA THR A 77 1.60 -6.07 -3.42
C THR A 77 2.85 -6.69 -4.04
N VAL A 78 2.86 -6.87 -5.36
CA VAL A 78 3.96 -7.53 -6.07
C VAL A 78 5.20 -6.66 -6.15
N LYS A 79 5.06 -5.35 -6.40
CA LYS A 79 6.21 -4.46 -6.62
C LYS A 79 6.79 -3.87 -5.34
N SER A 80 6.00 -3.77 -4.27
CA SER A 80 6.42 -3.09 -3.04
C SER A 80 6.40 -4.01 -1.83
N ILE A 81 5.26 -4.64 -1.54
CA ILE A 81 5.08 -5.42 -0.30
C ILE A 81 5.96 -6.68 -0.32
N LEU A 82 5.90 -7.49 -1.39
CA LEU A 82 6.68 -8.73 -1.47
C LEU A 82 8.20 -8.50 -1.41
N PRO A 83 8.79 -7.54 -2.15
CA PRO A 83 10.22 -7.24 -2.01
C PRO A 83 10.62 -6.78 -0.61
N PHE A 84 9.81 -5.95 0.04
CA PHE A 84 10.06 -5.52 1.42
C PHE A 84 9.99 -6.69 2.41
N MET A 85 8.98 -7.55 2.29
CA MET A 85 8.86 -8.76 3.13
C MET A 85 10.03 -9.72 2.92
N ALA A 86 10.51 -9.89 1.68
CA ALA A 86 11.67 -10.71 1.37
C ALA A 86 12.95 -10.14 2.03
N PHE A 87 13.14 -8.82 1.96
CA PHE A 87 14.24 -8.13 2.62
C PHE A 87 14.22 -8.29 4.15
N VAL A 88 13.06 -8.07 4.78
CA VAL A 88 12.89 -8.28 6.23
C VAL A 88 13.15 -9.73 6.62
N SER A 89 12.64 -10.69 5.84
CA SER A 89 12.87 -12.12 6.08
C SER A 89 14.35 -12.50 5.98
N MET A 90 15.08 -11.91 5.02
CA MET A 90 16.52 -12.11 4.89
C MET A 90 17.26 -11.57 6.11
N ILE A 91 16.99 -10.33 6.54
CA ILE A 91 17.61 -9.74 7.73
C ILE A 91 17.32 -10.61 8.96
N LEU A 92 16.06 -11.02 9.15
CA LEU A 92 15.67 -11.87 10.26
C LEU A 92 16.38 -13.22 10.23
N GLY A 93 16.53 -13.83 9.04
CA GLY A 93 17.30 -15.05 8.84
C GLY A 93 18.76 -14.90 9.23
N ILE A 94 19.42 -13.81 8.81
CA ILE A 94 20.82 -13.52 9.17
C ILE A 94 20.94 -13.29 10.68
N ILE A 95 20.03 -12.54 11.30
CA ILE A 95 20.01 -12.27 12.74
C ILE A 95 19.80 -13.57 13.54
N SER A 96 18.93 -14.46 13.05
CA SER A 96 18.66 -15.74 13.69
C SER A 96 19.87 -16.68 13.62
N VAL A 97 20.55 -16.76 12.48
CA VAL A 97 21.72 -17.65 12.30
C VAL A 97 22.99 -17.09 12.94
N SER A 98 23.16 -15.76 12.94
CA SER A 98 24.33 -15.08 13.55
C SER A 98 24.32 -15.08 15.08
N GLY A 99 23.20 -15.45 15.72
CA GLY A 99 23.05 -15.38 17.17
C GLY A 99 22.92 -13.96 17.73
N LEU A 100 23.02 -12.92 16.89
CA LEU A 100 22.75 -11.53 17.27
C LEU A 100 21.30 -11.37 17.76
N GLY A 101 20.37 -12.14 17.17
CA GLY A 101 18.98 -12.20 17.63
C GLY A 101 18.84 -12.64 19.07
N ASN A 102 19.70 -13.56 19.54
CA ASN A 102 19.71 -13.98 20.94
C ASN A 102 20.28 -12.90 21.86
N VAL A 103 21.27 -12.13 21.42
CA VAL A 103 21.82 -11.01 22.20
C VAL A 103 20.79 -9.88 22.33
N ILE A 104 20.13 -9.53 21.22
CA ILE A 104 19.07 -8.53 21.19
C ILE A 104 17.86 -9.00 22.00
N ALA A 105 17.43 -10.26 21.84
CA ALA A 105 16.36 -10.84 22.66
C ALA A 105 16.74 -10.84 24.15
N ASN A 106 17.94 -11.27 24.53
CA ASN A 106 18.33 -11.30 25.94
C ASN A 106 18.49 -9.90 26.56
N THR A 107 18.69 -8.85 25.75
CA THR A 107 18.82 -7.46 26.22
C THR A 107 17.48 -6.71 26.21
N ILE A 108 16.69 -6.89 25.15
CA ILE A 108 15.44 -6.16 24.92
C ILE A 108 14.22 -6.93 25.44
N SER A 109 14.18 -8.27 25.37
CA SER A 109 13.09 -9.06 25.95
C SER A 109 12.84 -8.76 27.44
N PRO A 110 13.85 -8.62 28.33
CA PRO A 110 13.57 -8.24 29.73
C PRO A 110 13.00 -6.83 29.88
N LEU A 111 13.32 -5.91 28.96
CA LEU A 111 12.72 -4.57 28.93
C LEU A 111 11.30 -4.61 28.35
N ALA A 112 11.04 -5.43 27.35
CA ALA A 112 9.72 -5.59 26.72
C ALA A 112 8.76 -6.52 27.50
N SER A 113 9.27 -7.30 28.47
CA SER A 113 8.47 -8.21 29.30
C SER A 113 8.01 -7.59 30.63
N SER A 114 8.30 -6.32 30.86
CA SER A 114 7.90 -5.59 32.07
C SER A 114 7.25 -4.26 31.71
N LEU A 115 6.23 -3.87 32.47
CA LEU A 115 5.54 -2.59 32.26
C LEU A 115 6.49 -1.38 32.37
N PRO A 116 7.39 -1.29 33.37
CA PRO A 116 8.35 -0.19 33.44
C PRO A 116 9.32 -0.15 32.25
N GLY A 117 9.80 -1.30 31.78
CA GLY A 117 10.70 -1.36 30.64
C GLY A 117 10.04 -0.92 29.33
N MET A 118 8.78 -1.31 29.10
CA MET A 118 7.99 -0.86 27.95
C MET A 118 7.73 0.65 27.98
N LEU A 119 7.51 1.24 29.17
CA LEU A 119 7.36 2.69 29.31
C LEU A 119 8.65 3.44 28.98
N VAL A 120 9.81 2.91 29.38
CA VAL A 120 11.11 3.50 29.04
C VAL A 120 11.38 3.42 27.55
N ILE A 121 11.12 2.26 26.92
CA ILE A 121 11.23 2.08 25.47
C ILE A 121 10.31 3.09 24.76
N SER A 122 9.06 3.20 25.19
CA SER A 122 8.09 4.15 24.61
C SER A 122 8.54 5.60 24.72
N LEU A 123 9.11 5.98 25.88
CA LEU A 123 9.60 7.33 26.10
C LEU A 123 10.79 7.65 25.20
N ILE A 124 11.80 6.76 25.15
CA ILE A 124 12.95 6.89 24.24
C ILE A 124 12.45 6.97 22.80
N CYS A 125 11.46 6.13 22.46
CA CYS A 125 10.96 6.06 21.13
C CYS A 125 10.14 7.29 20.72
N ALA A 126 9.47 7.94 21.67
CA ALA A 126 8.69 9.13 21.41
C ALA A 126 9.52 10.42 21.36
N ILE A 127 10.85 10.37 21.58
CA ILE A 127 11.68 11.57 21.58
C ILE A 127 11.71 12.21 20.17
N PRO A 128 11.26 13.46 20.03
CA PRO A 128 11.17 14.18 18.75
C PRO A 128 12.46 14.23 17.94
N PHE A 129 13.61 14.23 18.62
CA PHE A 129 14.92 14.41 17.99
C PHE A 129 15.49 13.11 17.42
N ILE A 130 15.06 11.97 17.93
CA ILE A 130 15.50 10.67 17.43
C ILE A 130 14.59 10.26 16.25
N SER A 131 13.32 10.69 16.25
CA SER A 131 12.29 10.36 15.25
C SER A 131 12.73 10.55 13.77
N PRO A 132 13.33 11.69 13.34
CA PRO A 132 13.80 11.83 11.96
C PRO A 132 14.93 10.85 11.57
N VAL A 133 15.77 10.48 12.54
CA VAL A 133 16.82 9.46 12.37
C VAL A 133 16.22 8.05 12.41
N LEU A 134 15.03 7.91 13.01
CA LEU A 134 14.24 6.70 13.12
C LEU A 134 13.21 6.51 12.00
N GLY A 135 13.05 7.46 11.07
CA GLY A 135 12.31 7.22 9.82
C GLY A 135 12.88 6.03 9.04
N PRO A 136 14.21 5.91 8.89
CA PRO A 136 14.89 4.66 8.54
C PRO A 136 14.86 3.61 9.67
N GLY A 137 14.82 4.05 10.93
CA GLY A 137 14.72 3.23 12.15
C GLY A 137 13.38 2.51 12.39
N ALA A 138 12.36 2.73 11.55
CA ALA A 138 11.23 1.82 11.41
C ALA A 138 11.71 0.38 11.17
N VAL A 139 12.89 0.21 10.59
CA VAL A 139 13.58 -1.08 10.48
C VAL A 139 13.97 -1.67 11.84
N ILE A 140 14.43 -0.87 12.82
CA ILE A 140 14.74 -1.36 14.17
C ILE A 140 13.46 -1.74 14.90
N ALA A 141 12.42 -0.90 14.82
CA ALA A 141 11.11 -1.22 15.37
C ALA A 141 10.53 -2.51 14.76
N GLN A 142 10.68 -2.68 13.45
CA GLN A 142 10.30 -3.88 12.71
C GLN A 142 11.12 -5.12 13.13
N VAL A 143 12.44 -4.99 13.26
CA VAL A 143 13.32 -6.11 13.65
C VAL A 143 13.07 -6.50 15.12
N VAL A 144 12.97 -5.54 16.04
CA VAL A 144 12.65 -5.83 17.44
C VAL A 144 11.24 -6.40 17.56
N GLY A 145 10.25 -5.85 16.84
CA GLY A 145 8.88 -6.34 16.83
C GLY A 145 8.76 -7.77 16.28
N THR A 146 9.49 -8.10 15.22
CA THR A 146 9.53 -9.47 14.66
C THR A 146 10.24 -10.46 15.58
N LEU A 147 11.35 -10.07 16.21
CA LEU A 147 12.02 -10.89 17.22
C LEU A 147 11.15 -11.12 18.46
N LEU A 148 10.50 -10.06 18.95
CA LEU A 148 9.57 -10.16 20.08
C LEU A 148 8.39 -11.07 19.73
N GLY A 149 7.81 -10.90 18.54
CA GLY A 149 6.74 -11.77 18.05
C GLY A 149 7.15 -13.24 17.97
N ALA A 150 8.38 -13.52 17.52
CA ALA A 150 8.92 -14.87 17.52
C ALA A 150 9.09 -15.43 18.95
N GLN A 151 9.59 -14.62 19.89
CA GLN A 151 9.76 -15.02 21.29
C GLN A 151 8.41 -15.28 22.00
N ILE A 152 7.38 -14.50 21.67
CA ILE A 152 6.00 -14.74 22.12
C ILE A 152 5.46 -16.04 21.51
N GLY A 153 5.66 -16.25 20.20
CA GLY A 153 5.22 -17.48 19.50
C GLY A 153 5.91 -18.76 20.01
N MET A 154 7.15 -18.64 20.51
CA MET A 154 7.89 -19.74 21.14
C MET A 154 7.52 -19.97 22.61
N GLY A 155 6.67 -19.11 23.22
CA GLY A 155 6.23 -19.23 24.60
C GLY A 155 7.20 -18.68 25.66
N ASN A 156 8.28 -18.00 25.24
CA ASN A 156 9.26 -17.42 26.16
C ASN A 156 8.77 -16.12 26.82
N ILE A 157 7.80 -15.44 26.19
CA ILE A 157 7.18 -14.20 26.68
C ILE A 157 5.66 -14.41 26.73
N PRO A 158 4.99 -14.07 27.86
CA PRO A 158 3.54 -14.15 27.95
C PRO A 158 2.83 -13.32 26.86
N PRO A 159 1.84 -13.86 26.14
CA PRO A 159 1.13 -13.15 25.06
C PRO A 159 0.46 -11.84 25.47
N GLN A 160 0.08 -11.69 26.74
CA GLN A 160 -0.45 -10.44 27.30
C GLN A 160 0.49 -9.24 27.06
N TYR A 161 1.80 -9.44 26.96
CA TYR A 161 2.75 -8.35 26.71
C TYR A 161 2.84 -7.95 25.23
N ALA A 162 2.23 -8.69 24.30
CA ALA A 162 2.29 -8.40 22.88
C ALA A 162 1.72 -7.02 22.53
N LEU A 163 0.54 -6.72 23.07
CA LEU A 163 -0.18 -5.47 22.82
C LEU A 163 0.58 -4.25 23.38
N PRO A 164 0.95 -4.18 24.67
CA PRO A 164 1.70 -3.04 25.20
C PRO A 164 3.09 -2.90 24.56
N ALA A 165 3.77 -4.00 24.23
CA ALA A 165 5.08 -3.93 23.59
C ALA A 165 5.00 -3.41 22.15
N LEU A 166 3.93 -3.73 21.42
CA LEU A 166 3.65 -3.16 20.09
C LEU A 166 3.59 -1.63 20.16
N PHE A 167 2.86 -1.07 21.13
CA PHE A 167 2.77 0.38 21.30
C PHE A 167 4.05 1.01 21.84
N ALA A 168 4.83 0.28 22.64
CA ALA A 168 6.11 0.77 23.16
C ALA A 168 7.13 0.97 22.02
N ILE A 169 7.24 -0.01 21.12
CA ILE A 169 8.19 0.03 20.00
C ILE A 169 7.70 0.97 18.89
N ASN A 170 6.38 1.08 18.68
CA ASN A 170 5.79 1.94 17.64
C ASN A 170 5.44 3.35 18.11
N ALA A 171 5.93 3.82 19.26
CA ALA A 171 5.68 5.20 19.71
C ALA A 171 6.21 6.27 18.71
N GLN A 172 7.19 5.90 17.87
CA GLN A 172 7.70 6.67 16.73
C GLN A 172 6.70 6.84 15.58
N VAL A 173 5.73 5.93 15.42
CA VAL A 173 4.92 5.88 14.19
C VAL A 173 4.14 7.18 14.01
N GLY A 174 4.42 7.86 12.90
CA GLY A 174 3.84 9.15 12.55
C GLY A 174 4.67 10.35 13.00
N ALA A 175 5.62 10.22 13.93
CA ALA A 175 6.54 11.29 14.28
C ALA A 175 7.49 11.61 13.09
N ASP A 176 7.89 10.58 12.36
CA ASP A 176 8.83 10.69 11.23
C ASP A 176 8.11 11.08 9.93
N PHE A 177 6.84 10.70 9.80
CA PHE A 177 6.01 10.90 8.61
C PHE A 177 5.21 12.20 8.63
N VAL A 178 4.97 12.82 9.79
CA VAL A 178 4.20 14.06 9.88
C VAL A 178 4.94 15.26 9.28
N PRO A 179 6.24 15.46 9.51
CA PRO A 179 7.00 16.51 8.82
C PRO A 179 6.96 16.32 7.30
N VAL A 180 7.21 15.10 6.84
CA VAL A 180 7.20 14.76 5.41
C VAL A 180 5.80 14.90 4.80
N GLY A 181 4.77 14.44 5.50
CA GLY A 181 3.39 14.50 5.05
C GLY A 181 2.85 15.93 4.94
N LEU A 182 3.19 16.79 5.92
CA LEU A 182 2.85 18.21 5.87
C LEU A 182 3.59 18.93 4.74
N SER A 183 4.87 18.60 4.51
CA SER A 183 5.64 19.14 3.38
C SER A 183 5.13 18.67 2.01
N LEU A 184 4.76 17.40 1.87
CA LEU A 184 4.18 16.86 0.63
C LEU A 184 2.76 17.36 0.36
N GLY A 185 2.02 17.71 1.42
CA GLY A 185 0.68 18.26 1.33
C GLY A 185 0.62 19.75 1.01
N GLU A 186 1.75 20.39 0.68
CA GLU A 186 1.88 21.83 0.45
C GLU A 186 1.23 22.66 1.58
N ALA A 187 1.36 22.19 2.83
CA ALA A 187 0.78 22.87 3.98
C ALA A 187 1.46 24.23 4.19
N ASP A 188 0.67 25.21 4.66
CA ASP A 188 1.20 26.55 4.94
C ASP A 188 2.38 26.50 5.93
N PRO A 189 3.38 27.39 5.81
CA PRO A 189 4.55 27.40 6.69
C PRO A 189 4.20 27.45 8.19
N GLU A 190 3.18 28.24 8.57
CA GLU A 190 2.69 28.31 9.95
C GLU A 190 2.15 26.95 10.44
N THR A 191 1.51 26.17 9.56
CA THR A 191 0.99 24.83 9.88
C THR A 191 2.14 23.84 10.07
N ILE A 192 3.23 23.98 9.32
CA ILE A 192 4.42 23.13 9.48
C ILE A 192 5.14 23.50 10.79
N GLU A 193 5.38 24.79 11.03
CA GLU A 193 6.11 25.28 12.21
C GLU A 193 5.37 25.00 13.52
N LEU A 194 4.04 25.02 13.52
CA LEU A 194 3.24 24.70 14.71
C LEU A 194 2.85 23.22 14.78
N GLY A 195 2.50 22.62 13.65
CA GLY A 195 1.98 21.26 13.57
C GLY A 195 3.05 20.19 13.83
N VAL A 196 4.26 20.37 13.30
CA VAL A 196 5.35 19.42 13.52
C VAL A 196 5.71 19.33 15.01
N PRO A 197 6.04 20.43 15.73
CA PRO A 197 6.32 20.35 17.16
C PRO A 197 5.12 19.86 17.98
N ALA A 198 3.89 20.29 17.65
CA ALA A 198 2.69 19.89 18.40
C ALA A 198 2.48 18.37 18.37
N VAL A 199 2.66 17.73 17.20
CA VAL A 199 2.55 16.27 17.06
C VAL A 199 3.69 15.57 17.79
N LEU A 200 4.91 16.08 17.66
CA LEU A 200 6.08 15.49 18.30
C LEU A 200 5.98 15.53 19.84
N TYR A 201 5.55 16.65 20.43
CA TYR A 201 5.30 16.74 21.87
C TYR A 201 4.10 15.89 22.31
N SER A 202 3.04 15.84 21.51
CA SER A 202 1.90 14.96 21.77
C SER A 202 2.33 13.50 21.87
N ARG A 203 3.28 13.05 21.04
CA ARG A 203 3.79 11.67 21.06
C ARG A 203 4.56 11.31 22.32
N VAL A 204 5.31 12.25 22.90
CA VAL A 204 6.00 12.03 24.19
C VAL A 204 5.04 11.66 25.31
N ILE A 205 3.81 12.20 25.28
CA ILE A 205 2.77 11.93 26.28
C ILE A 205 1.92 10.72 25.87
N THR A 206 1.46 10.71 24.61
CA THR A 206 0.53 9.69 24.10
C THR A 206 1.19 8.32 23.90
N GLY A 207 2.52 8.24 23.71
CA GLY A 207 3.26 6.99 23.62
C GLY A 207 3.17 6.16 24.91
N PRO A 208 3.68 6.66 26.05
CA PRO A 208 3.57 5.97 27.33
C PRO A 208 2.11 5.73 27.76
N LEU A 209 1.22 6.68 27.46
CA LEU A 209 -0.22 6.52 27.71
C LEU A 209 -0.81 5.35 26.91
N ALA A 210 -0.45 5.21 25.62
CA ALA A 210 -0.88 4.11 24.79
C ALA A 210 -0.36 2.76 25.32
N VAL A 211 0.86 2.70 25.84
CA VAL A 211 1.40 1.50 26.51
C VAL A 211 0.57 1.13 27.74
N LEU A 212 0.20 2.11 28.58
CA LEU A 212 -0.64 1.86 29.76
C LEU A 212 -2.05 1.38 29.38
N ILE A 213 -2.67 2.01 28.39
CA ILE A 213 -3.99 1.61 27.87
C ILE A 213 -3.92 0.20 27.28
N ALA A 214 -2.90 -0.08 26.49
CA ALA A 214 -2.64 -1.39 25.90
C ALA A 214 -2.39 -2.45 26.97
N TYR A 215 -1.67 -2.11 28.04
CA TYR A 215 -1.45 -3.01 29.17
C TYR A 215 -2.77 -3.31 29.88
N ALA A 216 -3.60 -2.29 30.16
CA ALA A 216 -4.91 -2.49 30.75
C ALA A 216 -5.84 -3.33 29.85
N ALA A 217 -5.83 -3.09 28.54
CA ALA A 217 -6.59 -3.86 27.55
C ALA A 217 -6.06 -5.29 27.37
N SER A 218 -4.80 -5.55 27.75
CA SER A 218 -4.22 -6.90 27.75
C SER A 218 -4.53 -7.73 29.00
N ILE A 219 -5.15 -7.14 30.02
CA ILE A 219 -5.61 -7.88 31.21
C ILE A 219 -6.77 -8.80 30.80
N GLY A 220 -6.58 -10.11 30.96
CA GLY A 220 -7.57 -11.13 30.56
C GLY A 220 -7.41 -11.63 29.11
N LEU A 221 -6.36 -11.20 28.40
CA LEU A 221 -5.88 -11.90 27.22
C LEU A 221 -5.13 -13.16 27.70
N TYR A 222 -5.89 -14.28 27.73
CA TYR A 222 -5.56 -15.63 28.20
C TYR A 222 -5.69 -15.86 29.72
#